data_AF-A0A1S2T0B4-F1
#
_entry.id   AF-A0A1S2T0B4-F1
#
_cell.length_a   1.000
_cell.length_b   1.000
_cell.length_c   1.000
_cell.angle_alpha   90.00
_cell.angle_beta   90.00
_cell.angle_gamma   90.00
#
_symmetry.space_group_name_H-M   'P 1'
#
loop_
_entity.id
_entity.type
_entity.pdbx_description
1 polymer ?
#
loop_
_entity_poly.entity_id
_entity_poly.type
_entity_poly.pdbx_seq_one_letter_code
_entity_poly.pdbx_strand_id
1 'polypeptide(L)'
;MCQFHYKASSKFKQRGQGMTEYIIIVALIAVAAIGVYSMFGQSLRNQVAGLAKEMTGQSASAEINQARQSARTASTVAKKNINLGNYDEPNKTEEQ
;
A
#
# COMPACT_ATOMS: atom_id res chain seq x y z
N MET A 1 59.38 5.19 17.12
CA MET A 1 58.48 4.54 18.10
C MET A 1 57.59 5.63 18.67
N CYS A 2 56.43 5.89 18.04
CA CYS A 2 55.57 7.02 18.40
C CYS A 2 54.44 6.53 19.32
N GLN A 3 54.39 7.07 20.55
CA GLN A 3 53.34 6.82 21.54
C GLN A 3 52.15 7.75 21.28
N PHE A 4 50.99 7.19 20.94
CA PHE A 4 49.72 7.91 20.88
C PHE A 4 49.09 7.96 22.28
N HIS A 5 49.03 9.15 22.88
CA HIS A 5 48.31 9.36 24.14
C HIS A 5 46.82 9.61 23.84
N TYR A 6 45.97 8.62 24.12
CA TYR A 6 44.52 8.80 24.06
C TYR A 6 44.03 9.52 25.31
N LYS A 7 43.68 10.81 25.16
CA LYS A 7 43.11 11.63 26.23
C LYS A 7 41.63 11.28 26.41
N ALA A 8 41.31 10.49 27.43
CA ALA A 8 39.93 10.23 27.81
C ALA A 8 39.25 11.54 28.24
N SER A 9 38.28 12.00 27.44
CA SER A 9 37.49 13.18 27.76
C SER A 9 36.47 12.82 28.83
N SER A 10 36.70 13.34 30.05
CA SER A 10 35.72 13.32 31.14
C SER A 10 34.42 14.00 30.66
N LYS A 11 33.38 13.22 30.39
CA LYS A 11 32.05 13.77 30.09
C LYS A 11 31.50 14.41 31.36
N PHE A 12 31.29 15.72 31.32
CA PHE A 12 30.51 16.43 32.33
C PHE A 12 29.16 15.73 32.50
N LYS A 13 28.91 15.13 33.67
CA LYS A 13 27.59 14.59 34.04
C LYS A 13 26.67 15.77 34.36
N GLN A 14 26.00 16.31 33.35
CA GLN A 14 24.90 17.24 33.56
C GLN A 14 23.70 16.45 34.12
N ARG A 15 23.33 16.71 35.37
CA ARG A 15 22.14 16.12 35.99
C ARG A 15 20.91 16.70 35.27
N GLY A 16 20.19 15.88 34.53
CA GLY A 16 19.03 16.28 33.72
C GLY A 16 19.26 16.25 32.20
N GLN A 17 20.52 16.23 31.73
CA GLN A 17 20.83 16.21 30.28
C GLN A 17 20.31 14.95 29.57
N GLY A 18 20.22 13.82 30.28
CA GLY A 18 19.67 12.59 29.70
C GLY A 18 18.15 12.46 29.73
N MET A 19 17.46 13.15 30.65
CA MET A 19 16.00 12.96 30.82
C MET A 19 15.22 13.71 29.74
N THR A 20 15.56 14.97 29.47
CA THR A 20 14.92 15.75 28.42
C THR A 20 15.31 15.24 27.03
N GLU A 21 16.56 14.84 26.82
CA GLU A 21 17.00 14.23 25.56
C GLU A 21 16.23 12.95 25.26
N TYR A 22 16.07 12.07 26.26
CA TYR A 22 15.30 10.84 26.08
C TYR A 22 13.82 11.10 25.80
N ILE A 23 13.19 12.06 26.49
CA ILE A 23 11.79 12.44 26.25
C ILE A 23 11.61 12.96 24.82
N ILE A 24 12.53 13.80 24.32
CA ILE A 24 12.47 14.33 22.97
C ILE A 24 12.64 13.20 21.93
N ILE A 25 13.66 12.34 22.09
CA ILE A 25 13.89 11.22 21.17
C ILE A 25 12.69 10.26 21.13
N VAL A 26 12.12 9.92 22.29
CA VAL A 26 10.94 9.06 22.39
C VAL A 26 9.73 9.71 21.72
N ALA A 27 9.50 11.01 21.92
CA ALA A 27 8.41 11.72 21.26
C ALA A 27 8.55 11.69 19.73
N LEU A 28 9.77 11.86 19.20
CA LEU A 28 10.03 11.79 17.75
C LEU A 28 9.78 10.37 17.20
N ILE A 29 10.23 9.33 17.90
CA ILE A 29 9.98 7.93 17.50
C ILE A 29 8.48 7.63 17.52
N ALA A 30 7.73 8.09 18.53
CA ALA A 30 6.29 7.84 18.64
C ALA A 30 5.51 8.47 17.48
N VAL A 31 5.83 9.71 17.11
CA VAL A 31 5.19 10.40 15.97
C VAL A 31 5.51 9.68 14.66
N ALA A 32 6.77 9.29 14.43
CA ALA A 32 7.16 8.53 13.25
C ALA A 32 6.46 7.17 13.19
N ALA A 33 6.34 6.49 14.32
CA ALA A 33 5.68 5.19 14.43
C ALA A 33 4.20 5.28 14.04
N ILE A 34 3.44 6.30 14.46
CA ILE A 34 2.03 6.48 14.07
C ILE A 34 1.89 6.53 12.55
N GLY A 35 2.76 7.29 11.87
CA GLY A 35 2.77 7.39 10.41
C GLY A 35 3.11 6.07 9.72
N VAL A 36 4.17 5.40 10.17
CA VAL A 36 4.59 4.09 9.62
C VAL A 36 3.53 3.03 9.87
N TYR A 37 2.96 2.93 11.08
CA TYR A 37 1.91 1.94 11.37
C TYR A 37 0.65 2.17 10.55
N SER A 38 0.29 3.43 10.27
CA SER A 38 -0.85 3.75 9.41
C SER A 38 -0.61 3.32 7.95
N MET A 39 0.54 3.68 7.38
CA MET A 39 0.88 3.35 5.98
C MET A 39 1.21 1.87 5.78
N PHE A 40 1.94 1.29 6.73
CA PHE A 40 2.34 -0.12 6.71
C PHE A 40 1.15 -1.02 7.00
N GLY A 41 0.24 -0.64 7.90
CA GLY A 41 -1.01 -1.38 8.17
C GLY A 41 -1.90 -1.50 6.94
N GLN A 42 -2.04 -0.41 6.16
CA GLN A 42 -2.77 -0.44 4.89
C GLN A 42 -2.09 -1.37 3.87
N SER A 43 -0.79 -1.24 3.69
CA SER A 43 -0.01 -2.06 2.73
C SER A 43 -0.03 -3.55 3.09
N LEU A 44 0.21 -3.86 4.36
CA LEU A 44 0.19 -5.23 4.88
C LEU A 44 -1.22 -5.83 4.76
N ARG A 45 -2.27 -5.07 5.13
CA ARG A 45 -3.66 -5.51 4.95
C ARG A 45 -3.99 -5.77 3.48
N ASN A 46 -3.52 -4.93 2.56
CA ASN A 46 -3.76 -5.14 1.13
C ASN A 46 -3.06 -6.40 0.61
N GLN A 47 -1.83 -6.66 1.04
CA GLN A 47 -1.08 -7.87 0.66
C GLN A 47 -1.70 -9.13 1.28
N VAL A 48 -2.05 -9.09 2.57
CA VAL A 48 -2.73 -10.19 3.26
C VAL A 48 -4.13 -10.40 2.70
N ALA A 49 -4.86 -9.34 2.32
CA ALA A 49 -6.14 -9.45 1.64
C ALA A 49 -5.99 -10.12 0.28
N GLY A 50 -4.97 -9.76 -0.52
CA GLY A 50 -4.65 -10.42 -1.79
C GLY A 50 -4.30 -11.89 -1.61
N LEU A 51 -3.48 -12.21 -0.61
CA LEU A 51 -3.12 -13.59 -0.27
C LEU A 51 -4.31 -14.39 0.27
N ALA A 52 -5.14 -13.82 1.15
CA ALA A 52 -6.34 -14.46 1.66
C ALA A 52 -7.38 -14.67 0.56
N LYS A 53 -7.48 -13.71 -0.36
CA LYS A 53 -8.30 -13.80 -1.58
C LYS A 53 -7.86 -14.96 -2.49
N GLU A 54 -6.56 -15.12 -2.72
CA GLU A 54 -6.01 -16.31 -3.41
C GLU A 54 -6.24 -17.60 -2.62
N MET A 55 -5.96 -17.60 -1.32
CA MET A 55 -6.00 -18.78 -0.45
C MET A 55 -7.42 -19.31 -0.25
N THR A 56 -8.44 -18.45 -0.29
CA THR A 56 -9.86 -18.82 -0.20
C THR A 56 -10.49 -19.14 -1.57
N GLY A 57 -9.77 -18.96 -2.69
CA GLY A 57 -10.25 -19.20 -4.05
C GLY A 57 -11.40 -18.28 -4.51
N GLN A 58 -11.79 -17.32 -3.67
CA GLN A 58 -13.05 -16.59 -3.77
C GLN A 58 -12.94 -15.34 -4.64
N SER A 59 -11.77 -14.69 -4.64
CA SER A 59 -11.48 -13.54 -5.50
C SER A 59 -11.27 -13.94 -6.94
N ALA A 60 -10.50 -15.01 -7.19
CA ALA A 60 -10.36 -15.58 -8.51
C ALA A 60 -11.75 -15.86 -9.09
N SER A 61 -12.67 -16.47 -8.36
CA SER A 61 -14.03 -16.72 -8.87
C SER A 61 -14.82 -15.44 -9.19
N ALA A 62 -14.78 -14.41 -8.33
CA ALA A 62 -15.49 -13.14 -8.54
C ALA A 62 -14.87 -12.30 -9.67
N GLU A 63 -13.56 -12.12 -9.67
CA GLU A 63 -12.82 -11.39 -10.70
C GLU A 63 -12.78 -12.16 -12.03
N ILE A 64 -12.74 -13.50 -12.03
CA ILE A 64 -12.94 -14.33 -13.23
C ILE A 64 -14.36 -14.19 -13.76
N ASN A 65 -15.38 -14.12 -12.89
CA ASN A 65 -16.76 -13.92 -13.34
C ASN A 65 -16.95 -12.51 -13.93
N GLN A 66 -16.39 -11.48 -13.29
CA GLN A 66 -16.36 -10.12 -13.84
C GLN A 66 -15.62 -10.09 -15.19
N ALA A 67 -14.45 -10.72 -15.28
CA ALA A 67 -13.67 -10.80 -16.50
C ALA A 67 -14.40 -11.59 -17.60
N ARG A 68 -15.10 -12.67 -17.25
CA ARG A 68 -15.97 -13.42 -18.18
C ARG A 68 -17.13 -12.57 -18.66
N GLN A 69 -17.72 -11.74 -17.80
CA GLN A 69 -18.82 -10.86 -18.16
C GLN A 69 -18.35 -9.75 -19.10
N SER A 70 -17.24 -9.08 -18.78
CA SER A 70 -16.62 -8.10 -19.67
C SER A 70 -16.17 -8.71 -21.00
N ALA A 71 -15.61 -9.93 -20.99
CA ALA A 71 -15.24 -10.63 -22.21
C ALA A 71 -16.46 -11.00 -23.08
N ARG A 72 -17.59 -11.36 -22.44
CA ARG A 72 -18.87 -11.59 -23.15
C ARG A 72 -19.41 -10.30 -23.75
N THR A 73 -19.42 -9.20 -23.00
CA THR A 73 -19.84 -7.88 -23.51
C THR A 73 -18.95 -7.46 -24.67
N ALA A 74 -17.62 -7.56 -24.53
CA ALA A 74 -16.68 -7.25 -25.59
C ALA A 74 -16.87 -8.15 -26.83
N SER A 75 -17.14 -9.44 -26.64
CA SER A 75 -17.46 -10.36 -27.75
C SER A 75 -18.76 -9.98 -28.45
N THR A 76 -19.79 -9.60 -27.71
CA THR A 76 -21.08 -9.14 -28.26
C THR A 76 -20.91 -7.84 -29.05
N VAL A 77 -20.16 -6.88 -28.50
CA VAL A 77 -19.83 -5.62 -29.17
C VAL A 77 -18.97 -5.86 -30.41
N ALA A 78 -17.99 -6.76 -30.35
CA ALA A 78 -17.15 -7.12 -31.50
C ALA A 78 -17.92 -7.83 -32.61
N LYS A 79 -18.98 -8.58 -32.27
CA LYS A 79 -19.91 -9.18 -33.25
C LYS A 79 -20.88 -8.17 -33.83
N LYS A 80 -21.08 -7.03 -33.16
CA LYS A 80 -21.91 -5.92 -33.66
C LYS A 80 -21.03 -5.10 -34.61
N ASN A 81 -21.44 -4.99 -35.88
CA ASN A 81 -20.73 -4.17 -36.85
C ASN A 81 -20.91 -2.68 -36.50
N ILE A 82 -20.01 -2.14 -35.67
CA ILE A 82 -20.03 -0.73 -35.29
C ILE A 82 -19.47 0.08 -36.46
N ASN A 83 -20.35 0.74 -37.21
CA ASN A 83 -19.98 1.74 -38.21
C ASN A 83 -20.28 3.15 -37.67
N LEU A 84 -19.83 4.21 -38.37
CA LEU A 84 -20.02 5.60 -37.94
C LEU A 84 -21.50 5.98 -37.69
N GLY A 85 -22.45 5.33 -38.36
CA GLY A 85 -23.89 5.51 -38.18
C GLY A 85 -24.50 4.75 -36.99
N ASN A 86 -23.77 3.83 -36.36
CA ASN A 86 -24.26 2.98 -35.26
C ASN A 86 -23.32 3.03 -34.04
N TYR A 87 -22.52 4.09 -33.91
CA TYR A 87 -21.54 4.25 -32.83
C TYR A 87 -22.14 4.38 -31.43
N ASP A 88 -23.38 4.86 -31.32
CA ASP A 88 -24.11 4.98 -30.04
C ASP A 88 -24.77 3.67 -29.58
N GLU A 89 -24.85 2.69 -30.47
CA GLU A 89 -25.64 1.47 -30.25
C GLU A 89 -25.01 0.37 -29.36
N PRO A 90 -23.68 0.26 -29.17
CA PRO A 90 -23.12 -0.73 -28.26
C PRO A 90 -23.26 -0.32 -26.78
N ASN A 91 -23.25 0.98 -26.46
CA ASN A 91 -23.39 1.49 -25.10
C ASN A 91 -24.85 1.63 -24.61
N LYS A 92 -25.84 1.59 -25.50
CA LYS A 92 -27.27 1.66 -25.13
C LYS A 92 -27.85 0.36 -24.56
N THR A 93 -27.07 -0.72 -24.51
CA THR A 93 -27.54 -2.05 -24.09
C THR A 93 -27.35 -2.32 -22.59
N GLU A 94 -26.81 -1.35 -21.82
CA GLU A 94 -26.57 -1.48 -20.37
C GLU A 94 -27.61 -0.76 -19.48
N GLU A 95 -28.68 -0.19 -20.04
CA GLU A 95 -29.73 0.51 -19.27
C GLU A 95 -31.02 -0.31 -19.03
N GLN A 96 -30.91 -1.61 -18.72
CA GLN A 96 -32.01 -2.34 -18.07
C GLN A 96 -31.53 -3.19 -16.90
#